data_AF-A0A3N1DBZ2-F1
#
_entry.id   AF-A0A3N1DBZ2-F1
#
_cell.length_a   1.000
_cell.length_b   1.000
_cell.length_c   1.000
_cell.angle_alpha   90.00
_cell.angle_beta   90.00
_cell.angle_gamma   90.00
#
_symmetry.space_group_name_H-M   'P 1'
#
loop_
_entity.id
_entity.type
_entity.pdbx_description
1 polymer ?
#
loop_
_entity_poly.entity_id
_entity_poly.type
_entity_poly.pdbx_seq_one_letter_code
_entity_poly.pdbx_strand_id
1 'polypeptide(L)'
;MISTARAERRYRWESGFRRTRETRPPTPGGTAGGMRGFARREFELVLLRRMADYQPDLVWEAVRALEGTRTEMREVNARWQRMLRSRASPGARQRFEAVLGPPEAVMERRLGDVDFAASHWTLPLWPDLRFEVLTARNGAVLQEWLVRADGVPVPALDSVDDLTPWSCVVADLDLRFGPLAHREGEGPSRWTASFTTPDGSRHVAHFVWGLLQTVAEAGPAPR
;
A
#
# COMPACT_ATOMS: atom_id res chain seq x y z
N MET A 1 11.69 13.81 21.54
CA MET A 1 11.74 13.53 20.09
C MET A 1 11.79 12.02 19.89
N ILE A 2 10.63 11.38 19.81
CA ILE A 2 10.55 9.95 19.50
C ILE A 2 10.67 9.85 17.98
N SER A 3 11.79 9.28 17.51
CA SER A 3 12.06 9.04 16.09
C SER A 3 10.88 8.32 15.44
N THR A 4 10.44 8.80 14.27
CA THR A 4 9.39 8.22 13.41
C THR A 4 9.57 6.70 13.20
N ALA A 5 10.82 6.22 13.22
CA ALA A 5 11.18 4.80 13.17
C ALA A 5 10.68 3.95 14.36
N ARG A 6 10.21 4.56 15.46
CA ARG A 6 9.63 3.85 16.62
C ARG A 6 8.11 3.74 16.54
N ALA A 7 7.44 4.65 15.83
CA ALA A 7 6.01 4.57 15.53
C ALA A 7 5.75 3.52 14.44
N GLU A 8 6.63 3.42 13.43
CA GLU A 8 6.61 2.40 12.38
C GLU A 8 6.69 0.96 12.92
N ARG A 9 7.50 0.74 13.97
CA ARG A 9 7.66 -0.58 14.61
C ARG A 9 6.45 -1.05 15.41
N ARG A 10 5.61 -0.14 15.90
CA ARG A 10 4.54 -0.45 16.87
C ARG A 10 3.14 -0.39 16.27
N TYR A 11 3.00 0.12 15.06
CA TYR A 11 1.77 0.01 14.27
C TYR A 11 1.50 -1.42 13.77
N ARG A 12 2.52 -2.28 13.89
CA ARG A 12 2.52 -3.66 13.47
C ARG A 12 2.03 -4.57 14.61
N TRP A 13 0.72 -4.89 14.58
CA TRP A 13 0.11 -6.13 15.11
C TRP A 13 -0.39 -6.24 16.57
N GLU A 14 -0.67 -5.15 17.30
CA GLU A 14 -1.53 -5.29 18.49
C GLU A 14 -3.01 -5.30 18.07
N SER A 15 -3.51 -6.51 17.82
CA SER A 15 -4.92 -6.89 17.77
C SER A 15 -5.66 -6.44 19.04
N GLY A 16 -6.03 -5.16 19.08
CA GLY A 16 -6.65 -4.51 20.23
C GLY A 16 -7.19 -3.12 19.89
N PHE A 17 -7.66 -2.90 18.66
CA PHE A 17 -8.18 -1.60 18.24
C PHE A 17 -9.59 -1.36 18.78
N ARG A 18 -9.71 -0.42 19.71
CA ARG A 18 -11.00 0.17 20.07
C ARG A 18 -11.41 1.15 18.95
N ARG A 19 -12.31 0.69 18.06
CA ARG A 19 -12.93 1.51 17.00
C ARG A 19 -13.52 2.76 17.63
N THR A 20 -13.04 3.94 17.25
CA THR A 20 -13.72 5.21 17.54
C THR A 20 -14.06 5.90 16.23
N ARG A 21 -15.32 6.31 16.15
CA ARG A 21 -16.05 7.03 15.09
C ARG A 21 -15.52 6.88 13.65
N GLU A 22 -16.25 6.11 12.87
CA GLU A 22 -16.28 6.23 11.42
C GLU A 22 -16.99 7.54 11.06
N THR A 23 -16.29 8.45 10.40
CA THR A 23 -16.87 9.71 9.92
C THR A 23 -16.85 9.72 8.41
N ARG A 24 -18.03 9.73 7.81
CA ARG A 24 -18.19 10.00 6.37
C ARG A 24 -17.67 11.41 6.07
N PRO A 25 -16.71 11.58 5.14
CA PRO A 25 -16.14 12.89 4.85
C PRO A 25 -17.15 13.81 4.12
N PRO A 26 -17.05 15.14 4.29
CA PRO A 26 -17.81 16.10 3.49
C PRO A 26 -17.31 16.14 2.03
N THR A 27 -18.21 16.50 1.11
CA THR A 27 -17.93 16.61 -0.34
C THR A 27 -16.96 17.74 -0.65
N PRO A 28 -15.83 17.51 -1.37
CA PRO A 28 -14.95 18.61 -1.77
C PRO A 28 -15.37 19.21 -3.11
N GLY A 29 -15.35 20.55 -3.19
CA GLY A 29 -15.44 21.33 -4.41
C GLY A 29 -14.07 21.84 -4.87
N GLY A 30 -13.84 21.87 -6.19
CA GLY A 30 -12.85 22.74 -6.84
C GLY A 30 -11.51 22.11 -7.23
N THR A 31 -11.27 22.06 -8.54
CA THR A 31 -10.17 21.42 -9.27
C THR A 31 -8.86 22.22 -9.26
N ALA A 32 -7.72 21.62 -8.87
CA ALA A 32 -6.39 22.18 -9.14
C ALA A 32 -5.91 21.81 -10.56
N GLY A 33 -5.47 22.81 -11.33
CA GLY A 33 -5.23 22.71 -12.78
C GLY A 33 -4.17 21.71 -13.26
N GLY A 34 -3.37 21.11 -12.36
CA GLY A 34 -2.40 20.05 -12.69
C GLY A 34 -2.99 18.63 -12.74
N MET A 35 -4.23 18.45 -12.31
CA MET A 35 -4.90 17.13 -12.17
C MET A 35 -5.90 16.85 -13.31
N ARG A 36 -5.99 17.74 -14.30
CA ARG A 36 -6.84 17.52 -15.47
C ARG A 36 -6.39 16.24 -16.18
N GLY A 37 -7.29 15.25 -16.25
CA GLY A 37 -7.02 13.94 -16.85
C GLY A 37 -6.16 13.00 -15.99
N PHE A 38 -6.01 13.28 -14.69
CA PHE A 38 -5.41 12.36 -13.73
C PHE A 38 -6.50 11.90 -12.77
N ALA A 39 -6.99 10.67 -12.95
CA ALA A 39 -8.03 10.07 -12.15
C ALA A 39 -7.56 8.71 -11.60
N ARG A 40 -8.52 7.91 -11.13
CA ARG A 40 -8.27 6.61 -10.52
C ARG A 40 -7.48 5.64 -11.41
N ARG A 41 -7.83 5.56 -12.70
CA ARG A 41 -7.13 4.71 -13.68
C ARG A 41 -5.64 5.09 -13.79
N GLU A 42 -5.35 6.38 -13.90
CA GLU A 42 -3.98 6.87 -13.97
C GLU A 42 -3.23 6.58 -12.67
N PHE A 43 -3.89 6.65 -11.53
CA PHE A 43 -3.30 6.26 -10.25
C PHE A 43 -2.96 4.77 -10.19
N GLU A 44 -3.82 3.89 -10.72
CA GLU A 44 -3.51 2.45 -10.82
C GLU A 44 -2.27 2.21 -11.70
N LEU A 45 -2.10 2.96 -12.80
CA LEU A 45 -0.88 2.93 -13.61
C LEU A 45 0.38 3.38 -12.84
N VAL A 46 0.25 4.33 -11.89
CA VAL A 46 1.36 4.70 -10.99
C VAL A 46 1.78 3.51 -10.13
N LEU A 47 0.81 2.82 -9.53
CA LEU A 47 1.08 1.66 -8.66
C LEU A 47 1.76 0.55 -9.46
N LEU A 48 1.20 0.22 -10.63
CA LEU A 48 1.72 -0.78 -11.57
C LEU A 48 3.14 -0.49 -12.03
N ARG A 49 3.50 0.78 -12.27
CA ARG A 49 4.87 1.12 -12.70
C ARG A 49 5.91 0.63 -11.71
N ARG A 50 5.64 0.71 -10.40
CA ARG A 50 6.59 0.25 -9.37
C ARG A 50 6.65 -1.27 -9.29
N MET A 51 5.53 -1.95 -9.49
CA MET A 51 5.44 -3.42 -9.52
C MET A 51 6.15 -4.01 -10.75
N ALA A 52 6.25 -3.26 -11.86
CA ALA A 52 6.91 -3.71 -13.09
C ALA A 52 8.42 -4.00 -12.91
N ASP A 53 9.02 -3.50 -11.83
CA ASP A 53 10.41 -3.81 -11.48
C ASP A 53 10.58 -5.28 -11.00
N TYR A 54 9.48 -5.94 -10.58
CA TYR A 54 9.45 -7.34 -10.13
C TYR A 54 8.65 -8.25 -11.08
N GLN A 55 7.52 -7.75 -11.58
CA GLN A 55 6.51 -8.55 -12.30
C GLN A 55 6.14 -7.93 -13.66
N PRO A 56 7.08 -7.83 -14.62
CA PRO A 56 6.88 -7.07 -15.85
C PRO A 56 5.74 -7.60 -16.74
N ASP A 57 5.54 -8.92 -16.79
CA ASP A 57 4.53 -9.55 -17.65
C ASP A 57 3.13 -9.43 -17.05
N LEU A 58 2.96 -9.77 -15.77
CA LEU A 58 1.71 -9.58 -15.03
C LEU A 58 1.26 -8.11 -15.02
N VAL A 59 2.20 -7.18 -14.83
CA VAL A 59 1.90 -5.74 -14.95
C VAL A 59 1.45 -5.39 -16.35
N TRP A 60 2.06 -5.95 -17.39
CA TRP A 60 1.66 -5.63 -18.76
C TRP A 60 0.25 -6.14 -19.09
N GLU A 61 -0.15 -7.28 -18.55
CA GLU A 61 -1.53 -7.76 -18.64
C GLU A 61 -2.50 -6.80 -17.96
N ALA A 62 -2.19 -6.37 -16.73
CA ALA A 62 -3.00 -5.39 -16.00
C ALA A 62 -3.09 -4.04 -16.72
N VAL A 63 -1.98 -3.54 -17.28
CA VAL A 63 -1.96 -2.29 -18.06
C VAL A 63 -2.87 -2.42 -19.30
N ARG A 64 -2.87 -3.56 -19.99
CA ARG A 64 -3.79 -3.80 -21.12
C ARG A 64 -5.25 -3.88 -20.68
N ALA A 65 -5.53 -4.49 -19.54
CA ALA A 65 -6.88 -4.53 -18.96
C ALA A 65 -7.40 -3.12 -18.60
N LEU A 66 -6.50 -2.20 -18.25
CA LEU A 66 -6.79 -0.78 -18.09
C LEU A 66 -6.76 0.00 -19.42
N GLU A 67 -6.72 -0.67 -20.58
CA GLU A 67 -6.64 -0.04 -21.90
C GLU A 67 -5.45 0.93 -22.06
N GLY A 68 -4.35 0.65 -21.35
CA GLY A 68 -3.17 1.50 -21.31
C GLY A 68 -1.98 0.98 -22.11
N THR A 69 -0.93 1.80 -22.18
CA THR A 69 0.37 1.41 -22.78
C THR A 69 1.53 1.53 -21.79
N ARG A 70 2.65 0.85 -22.08
CA ARG A 70 3.88 1.00 -21.27
C ARG A 70 4.38 2.44 -21.25
N THR A 71 4.25 3.15 -22.38
CA THR A 71 4.63 4.56 -22.51
C THR A 71 3.75 5.43 -21.63
N GLU A 72 2.43 5.29 -21.75
CA GLU A 72 1.46 6.01 -20.93
C GLU A 72 1.72 5.79 -19.44
N MET A 73 1.91 4.54 -19.00
CA MET A 73 2.23 4.21 -17.61
C MET A 73 3.48 4.96 -17.11
N ARG A 74 4.54 5.04 -17.94
CA ARG A 74 5.78 5.77 -17.60
C ARG A 74 5.53 7.28 -17.51
N GLU A 75 4.76 7.85 -18.44
CA GLU A 75 4.43 9.28 -18.46
C GLU A 75 3.57 9.69 -17.26
N VAL A 76 2.55 8.90 -16.96
CA VAL A 76 1.66 9.06 -15.80
C VAL A 76 2.47 9.01 -14.51
N ASN A 77 3.32 8.00 -14.33
CA ASN A 77 4.20 7.93 -13.16
C ASN A 77 5.16 9.12 -13.10
N ALA A 78 5.72 9.57 -14.22
CA ALA A 78 6.58 10.75 -14.24
C ALA A 78 5.83 12.03 -13.82
N ARG A 79 4.56 12.20 -14.25
CA ARG A 79 3.70 13.30 -13.78
C ARG A 79 3.45 13.22 -12.27
N TRP A 80 3.12 12.04 -11.75
CA TRP A 80 2.92 11.82 -10.32
C TRP A 80 4.19 12.15 -9.50
N GLN A 81 5.35 11.65 -9.91
CA GLN A 81 6.63 11.92 -9.23
C GLN A 81 7.05 13.39 -9.30
N ARG A 82 6.68 14.13 -10.36
CA ARG A 82 6.88 15.60 -10.39
C ARG A 82 5.96 16.30 -9.40
N MET A 83 4.71 15.86 -9.28
CA MET A 83 3.78 16.41 -8.31
C MET A 83 4.25 16.17 -6.87
N LEU A 84 4.71 14.96 -6.53
CA LEU A 84 5.22 14.64 -5.19
C LEU A 84 6.41 15.52 -4.77
N ARG A 85 7.27 15.90 -5.71
CA ARG A 85 8.45 16.73 -5.46
C ARG A 85 8.16 18.23 -5.44
N SER A 86 6.96 18.66 -5.81
CA SER A 86 6.60 20.08 -5.88
C SER A 86 6.31 20.65 -4.48
N ARG A 87 6.95 21.78 -4.16
CA ARG A 87 6.70 22.57 -2.94
C ARG A 87 5.28 23.14 -2.87
N ALA A 88 4.63 23.32 -4.02
CA ALA A 88 3.25 23.80 -4.12
C ALA A 88 2.23 22.65 -4.12
N SER A 89 2.65 21.41 -3.86
CA SER A 89 1.72 20.28 -3.87
C SER A 89 0.72 20.38 -2.71
N PRO A 90 -0.55 20.00 -2.94
CA PRO A 90 -1.53 19.88 -1.86
C PRO A 90 -0.98 19.03 -0.71
N GLY A 91 -1.49 19.27 0.51
CA GLY A 91 -1.27 18.38 1.65
C GLY A 91 -1.58 16.93 1.22
N ALA A 92 -0.84 15.97 1.77
CA ALA A 92 -0.75 14.68 1.08
C ALA A 92 -2.08 13.94 0.92
N ARG A 93 -2.97 14.00 1.92
CA ARG A 93 -4.35 13.50 1.79
C ARG A 93 -5.13 14.21 0.67
N GLN A 94 -5.05 15.54 0.60
CA GLN A 94 -5.74 16.33 -0.41
C GLN A 94 -5.29 15.96 -1.83
N ARG A 95 -4.03 15.56 -2.00
CA ARG A 95 -3.50 15.05 -3.28
C ARG A 95 -4.20 13.75 -3.70
N PHE A 96 -4.39 12.81 -2.77
CA PHE A 96 -5.12 11.57 -3.05
C PHE A 96 -6.60 11.84 -3.30
N GLU A 97 -7.24 12.70 -2.50
CA GLU A 97 -8.64 13.07 -2.71
C GLU A 97 -8.89 13.68 -4.08
N ALA A 98 -7.95 14.50 -4.55
CA ALA A 98 -8.10 15.18 -5.81
C ALA A 98 -7.87 14.29 -7.05
N VAL A 99 -7.26 13.11 -6.86
CA VAL A 99 -7.05 12.09 -7.90
C VAL A 99 -8.08 10.95 -7.81
N LEU A 100 -8.38 10.50 -6.59
CA LEU A 100 -9.20 9.33 -6.31
C LEU A 100 -10.64 9.67 -5.94
N GLY A 101 -10.96 10.95 -5.74
CA GLY A 101 -12.20 11.42 -5.16
C GLY A 101 -12.19 11.33 -3.62
N PRO A 102 -13.33 11.61 -2.95
CA PRO A 102 -13.43 11.44 -1.50
C PRO A 102 -13.15 9.97 -1.11
N PRO A 103 -12.49 9.72 0.03
CA PRO A 103 -12.29 8.35 0.51
C PRO A 103 -13.63 7.70 0.84
N GLU A 104 -13.70 6.39 0.63
CA GLU A 104 -14.84 5.55 1.03
C GLU A 104 -15.03 5.57 2.54
N ALA A 105 -13.91 5.49 3.28
CA ALA A 105 -13.89 5.53 4.73
C ALA A 105 -12.70 6.35 5.24
N VAL A 106 -12.91 7.03 6.36
CA VAL A 106 -11.85 7.66 7.14
C VAL A 106 -11.97 7.19 8.58
N MET A 107 -10.88 6.64 9.10
CA MET A 107 -10.83 6.13 10.46
C MET A 107 -9.74 6.84 11.24
N GLU A 108 -10.16 7.49 12.32
CA GLU A 108 -9.21 8.02 13.29
C GLU A 108 -8.73 6.90 14.21
N ARG A 109 -7.46 6.99 14.56
CA ARG A 109 -6.76 5.97 15.32
C ARG A 109 -5.67 6.63 16.17
N ARG A 110 -5.38 5.99 17.30
CA ARG A 110 -4.39 6.46 18.26
C ARG A 110 -3.48 5.31 18.68
N LEU A 111 -2.19 5.55 18.65
CA LEU A 111 -1.16 4.62 19.14
C LEU A 111 -0.27 5.36 20.14
N GLY A 112 -0.45 5.06 21.43
CA GLY A 112 0.14 5.86 22.50
C GLY A 112 -0.38 7.29 22.46
N ASP A 113 0.53 8.24 22.23
CA ASP A 113 0.26 9.68 22.11
C ASP A 113 0.25 10.17 20.64
N VAL A 114 0.32 9.25 19.68
CA VAL A 114 0.32 9.57 18.26
C VAL A 114 -1.07 9.30 17.69
N ASP A 115 -1.71 10.35 17.19
CA ASP A 115 -2.96 10.25 16.45
C ASP A 115 -2.69 10.28 14.93
N PHE A 116 -3.41 9.42 14.21
CA PHE A 116 -3.35 9.30 12.77
C PHE A 116 -4.72 8.99 12.19
N ALA A 117 -4.92 9.35 10.93
CA ALA A 117 -6.10 9.04 10.15
C ALA A 117 -5.75 8.07 9.03
N ALA A 118 -6.49 6.97 8.94
CA ALA A 118 -6.47 6.03 7.83
C ALA A 118 -7.59 6.41 6.86
N SER A 119 -7.23 6.72 5.61
CA SER A 119 -8.20 7.02 4.54
C SER A 119 -8.16 5.91 3.50
N HIS A 120 -9.32 5.40 3.10
CA HIS A 120 -9.44 4.26 2.18
C HIS A 120 -10.07 4.66 0.86
N TRP A 121 -9.52 4.13 -0.24
CA TRP A 121 -10.10 4.22 -1.58
C TRP A 121 -10.20 2.86 -2.24
N THR A 122 -11.29 2.64 -2.98
CA THR A 122 -11.43 1.52 -3.90
C THR A 122 -10.56 1.73 -5.14
N LEU A 123 -9.95 0.65 -5.64
CA LEU A 123 -9.26 0.62 -6.93
C LEU A 123 -9.83 -0.55 -7.76
N PRO A 124 -10.48 -0.30 -8.91
CA PRO A 124 -11.09 -1.35 -9.74
C PRO A 124 -10.19 -2.54 -10.08
N LEU A 125 -8.88 -2.33 -10.22
CA LEU A 125 -7.93 -3.40 -10.51
C LEU A 125 -7.77 -4.39 -9.35
N TRP A 126 -8.04 -3.95 -8.11
CA TRP A 126 -7.98 -4.76 -6.90
C TRP A 126 -9.28 -4.60 -6.09
N PRO A 127 -10.40 -5.19 -6.54
CA PRO A 127 -11.74 -4.95 -5.96
C PRO A 127 -11.84 -5.35 -4.49
N ASP A 128 -11.07 -6.36 -4.10
CA ASP A 128 -11.00 -6.95 -2.76
C ASP A 128 -10.07 -6.18 -1.81
N LEU A 129 -9.38 -5.17 -2.32
CA LEU A 129 -8.41 -4.37 -1.57
C LEU A 129 -8.87 -2.91 -1.48
N ARG A 130 -8.25 -2.17 -0.56
CA ARG A 130 -8.33 -0.72 -0.45
C ARG A 130 -6.93 -0.15 -0.49
N PHE A 131 -6.79 0.96 -1.21
CA PHE A 131 -5.61 1.78 -1.05
C PHE A 131 -5.78 2.61 0.23
N GLU A 132 -4.97 2.33 1.23
CA GLU A 132 -4.95 3.04 2.51
C GLU A 132 -3.79 4.04 2.54
N VAL A 133 -4.11 5.26 2.94
CA VAL A 133 -3.12 6.29 3.27
C VAL A 133 -3.25 6.62 4.75
N LEU A 134 -2.16 6.39 5.49
CA LEU A 134 -2.02 6.80 6.88
C LEU A 134 -1.41 8.19 6.95
N THR A 135 -2.10 9.10 7.63
CA THR A 135 -1.65 10.48 7.82
C THR A 135 -1.54 10.84 9.29
N ALA A 136 -0.45 11.48 9.68
CA ALA A 136 -0.30 12.07 11.01
C ALA A 136 -1.14 13.35 11.12
N ARG A 137 -1.39 13.83 12.36
CA ARG A 137 -2.09 15.10 12.62
C ARG A 137 -1.53 16.31 11.88
N ASN A 138 -0.22 16.34 11.60
CA ASN A 138 0.43 17.41 10.85
C ASN A 138 0.22 17.29 9.32
N GLY A 139 -0.57 16.32 8.86
CA GLY A 139 -0.84 16.07 7.44
C GLY A 139 0.25 15.30 6.70
N ALA A 140 1.34 14.89 7.37
CA ALA A 140 2.38 14.08 6.78
C ALA A 140 1.89 12.65 6.52
N VAL A 141 2.24 12.09 5.37
CA VAL A 141 2.01 10.66 5.09
C VAL A 141 2.99 9.84 5.90
N LEU A 142 2.45 8.88 6.63
CA LEU A 142 3.22 7.87 7.34
C LEU A 142 3.38 6.62 6.47
N GLN A 143 2.32 6.22 5.77
CA GLN A 143 2.31 5.02 4.93
C GLN A 143 1.26 5.11 3.82
N GLU A 144 1.56 4.45 2.70
CA GLU A 144 0.67 4.25 1.56
C GLU A 144 0.78 2.77 1.12
N TRP A 145 -0.34 2.06 1.07
CA TRP A 145 -0.34 0.63 0.73
C TRP A 145 -1.74 0.12 0.34
N LEU A 146 -1.79 -1.10 -0.18
CA LEU A 146 -2.99 -1.89 -0.36
C LEU A 146 -3.22 -2.73 0.90
N VAL A 147 -4.45 -2.68 1.41
CA VAL A 147 -4.93 -3.49 2.54
C VAL A 147 -6.17 -4.27 2.10
N ARG A 148 -6.42 -5.41 2.74
CA ARG A 148 -7.65 -6.16 2.48
C ARG A 148 -8.87 -5.37 2.93
N ALA A 149 -9.91 -5.32 2.11
CA ALA A 149 -11.14 -4.65 2.48
C ALA A 149 -11.84 -5.37 3.63
N ASP A 150 -12.51 -4.61 4.49
CA ASP A 150 -13.27 -5.16 5.61
C ASP A 150 -14.33 -6.16 5.11
N GLY A 151 -14.40 -7.34 5.74
CA GLY A 151 -15.35 -8.41 5.39
C GLY A 151 -14.94 -9.26 4.18
N VAL A 152 -13.86 -8.93 3.47
CA VAL A 152 -13.30 -9.79 2.42
C VAL A 152 -12.45 -10.89 3.06
N PRO A 153 -12.70 -12.18 2.75
CA PRO A 153 -11.91 -13.28 3.28
C PRO A 153 -10.42 -13.16 2.90
N VAL A 154 -9.56 -13.57 3.82
CA VAL A 154 -8.13 -13.75 3.53
C VAL A 154 -7.97 -14.94 2.58
N PRO A 155 -7.10 -14.85 1.55
CA PRO A 155 -6.79 -15.98 0.68
C PRO A 155 -6.33 -17.21 1.47
N ALA A 156 -6.63 -18.42 0.97
CA ALA A 156 -6.04 -19.64 1.50
C ALA A 156 -4.55 -19.64 1.14
N LEU A 157 -3.69 -19.57 2.17
CA LEU A 157 -2.24 -19.52 2.05
C LEU A 157 -1.66 -20.73 2.79
N ASP A 158 -1.97 -21.93 2.34
CA ASP A 158 -1.66 -23.17 3.04
C ASP A 158 -0.17 -23.51 2.95
N SER A 159 0.46 -23.19 1.82
CA SER A 159 1.89 -23.39 1.58
C SER A 159 2.56 -22.15 0.95
N VAL A 160 3.87 -22.23 0.73
CA VAL A 160 4.62 -21.20 -0.01
C VAL A 160 4.18 -21.13 -1.48
N ASP A 161 3.64 -22.21 -2.05
CA ASP A 161 3.22 -22.26 -3.46
C ASP A 161 1.97 -21.40 -3.70
N ASP A 162 1.17 -21.14 -2.66
CA ASP A 162 0.01 -20.23 -2.73
C ASP A 162 0.45 -18.75 -2.77
N LEU A 163 1.71 -18.45 -2.47
CA LEU A 163 2.28 -17.10 -2.45
C LEU A 163 2.74 -16.66 -3.85
N THR A 164 1.79 -16.69 -4.78
CA THR A 164 1.96 -16.16 -6.13
C THR A 164 1.90 -14.62 -6.16
N PRO A 165 2.48 -13.97 -7.18
CA PRO A 165 2.45 -12.51 -7.25
C PRO A 165 1.01 -11.97 -7.19
N TRP A 166 0.81 -10.95 -6.35
CA TRP A 166 -0.47 -10.29 -6.05
C TRP A 166 -1.52 -11.15 -5.33
N SER A 167 -1.17 -12.36 -4.87
CA SER A 167 -2.13 -13.22 -4.17
C SER A 167 -2.55 -12.67 -2.80
N CYS A 168 -1.65 -12.00 -2.09
CA CYS A 168 -1.91 -11.53 -0.73
C CYS A 168 -1.28 -10.16 -0.41
N VAL A 169 -1.83 -9.48 0.59
CA VAL A 169 -1.20 -8.29 1.19
C VAL A 169 -0.32 -8.68 2.38
N VAL A 170 0.53 -7.75 2.85
CA VAL A 170 1.41 -7.98 4.02
C VAL A 170 0.66 -8.50 5.24
N ALA A 171 -0.53 -7.94 5.51
CA ALA A 171 -1.34 -8.33 6.67
C ALA A 171 -1.89 -9.76 6.56
N ASP A 172 -2.19 -10.23 5.34
CA ASP A 172 -2.63 -11.61 5.09
C ASP A 172 -1.49 -12.60 5.45
N LEU A 173 -0.27 -12.27 5.04
CA LEU A 173 0.92 -13.09 5.30
C LEU A 173 1.25 -13.14 6.80
N ASP A 174 1.16 -12.00 7.50
CA ASP A 174 1.40 -11.89 8.94
C ASP A 174 0.36 -12.68 9.75
N LEU A 175 -0.92 -12.60 9.35
CA LEU A 175 -1.98 -13.40 9.95
C LEU A 175 -1.72 -14.91 9.79
N ARG A 176 -1.19 -15.33 8.63
CA ARG A 176 -1.02 -16.75 8.30
C ARG A 176 0.23 -17.39 8.90
N PHE A 177 1.37 -16.70 8.82
CA PHE A 177 2.69 -17.25 9.18
C PHE A 177 3.24 -16.65 10.47
N GLY A 178 2.46 -15.80 11.14
CA GLY A 178 2.86 -15.11 12.35
C GLY A 178 3.72 -13.87 12.09
N PRO A 179 4.26 -13.26 13.16
CA PRO A 179 4.90 -11.96 13.07
C PRO A 179 6.05 -11.92 12.06
N LEU A 180 5.90 -11.08 11.04
CA LEU A 180 6.91 -10.94 9.99
C LEU A 180 8.09 -10.10 10.48
N ALA A 181 9.31 -10.61 10.30
CA ALA A 181 10.52 -9.85 10.54
C ALA A 181 10.78 -8.92 9.36
N HIS A 182 10.60 -7.60 9.56
CA HIS A 182 10.90 -6.62 8.53
C HIS A 182 12.40 -6.54 8.26
N ARG A 183 12.78 -6.53 6.98
CA ARG A 183 14.13 -6.19 6.54
C ARG A 183 14.14 -4.77 5.98
N GLU A 184 14.92 -3.91 6.61
CA GLU A 184 15.16 -2.54 6.15
C GLU A 184 15.90 -2.56 4.79
N GLY A 185 15.54 -1.66 3.86
CA GLY A 185 16.44 -1.36 2.73
C GLY A 185 15.87 -1.26 1.31
N GLU A 186 14.56 -1.27 1.08
CA GLU A 186 14.05 -1.35 -0.30
C GLU A 186 13.36 -0.07 -0.83
N GLY A 187 13.75 1.12 -0.36
CA GLY A 187 13.27 2.40 -0.91
C GLY A 187 11.76 2.66 -0.68
N PRO A 188 11.21 3.78 -1.19
CA PRO A 188 9.82 4.13 -0.95
C PRO A 188 8.87 3.07 -1.51
N SER A 189 7.87 2.71 -0.70
CA SER A 189 6.76 1.80 -1.04
C SER A 189 7.15 0.35 -1.34
N ARG A 190 8.40 -0.05 -1.11
CA ARG A 190 8.77 -1.47 -1.15
C ARG A 190 9.09 -1.95 0.25
N TRP A 191 8.77 -3.20 0.49
CA TRP A 191 8.81 -3.77 1.82
C TRP A 191 9.25 -5.23 1.73
N THR A 192 10.28 -5.59 2.48
CA THR A 192 10.80 -6.95 2.54
C THR A 192 10.50 -7.56 3.91
N ALA A 193 10.06 -8.82 3.90
CA ALA A 193 9.68 -9.61 5.06
C ALA A 193 10.47 -10.90 5.12
N SER A 194 10.87 -11.36 6.30
CA SER A 194 11.18 -12.77 6.53
C SER A 194 10.07 -13.44 7.33
N PHE A 195 9.75 -14.68 6.95
CA PHE A 195 8.77 -15.52 7.63
C PHE A 195 9.20 -16.99 7.61
N THR A 196 8.52 -17.80 8.42
CA THR A 196 8.75 -19.23 8.54
C THR A 196 7.46 -19.96 8.25
N THR A 197 7.51 -20.93 7.35
CA THR A 197 6.38 -21.81 7.02
C THR A 197 6.21 -22.90 8.10
N PRO A 198 5.05 -23.57 8.18
CA PRO A 198 4.78 -24.59 9.20
C PRO A 198 5.77 -25.78 9.22
N ASP A 199 6.42 -26.06 8.10
CA ASP A 199 7.47 -27.09 7.95
C ASP A 199 8.85 -26.62 8.46
N GLY A 200 8.97 -25.38 8.93
CA GLY A 200 10.21 -24.79 9.43
C GLY A 200 11.07 -24.09 8.38
N SER A 201 10.69 -24.12 7.11
CA SER A 201 11.42 -23.47 6.03
C SER A 201 11.36 -21.95 6.16
N ARG A 202 12.48 -21.27 5.88
CA ARG A 202 12.58 -19.80 6.01
C ARG A 202 12.48 -19.17 4.64
N HIS A 203 11.67 -18.13 4.52
CA HIS A 203 11.44 -17.43 3.26
C HIS A 203 11.59 -15.92 3.42
N VAL A 204 11.82 -15.26 2.29
CA VAL A 204 11.81 -13.81 2.13
C VAL A 204 10.73 -13.45 1.14
N ALA A 205 9.79 -12.60 1.55
CA ALA A 205 8.75 -12.05 0.69
C ALA A 205 9.03 -10.58 0.39
N HIS A 206 8.90 -10.19 -0.88
CA HIS A 206 9.00 -8.81 -1.34
C HIS A 206 7.61 -8.29 -1.68
N PHE A 207 7.31 -7.09 -1.20
CA PHE A 207 6.05 -6.41 -1.40
C PHE A 207 6.28 -5.04 -2.01
N VAL A 208 5.33 -4.62 -2.84
CA VAL A 208 5.27 -3.28 -3.41
C VAL A 208 3.87 -2.75 -3.14
N TRP A 209 3.78 -1.57 -2.53
CA TRP A 209 2.53 -1.03 -2.00
C TRP A 209 1.82 -2.00 -1.04
N GLY A 210 2.57 -2.83 -0.30
CA GLY A 210 1.98 -3.85 0.58
C GLY A 210 1.38 -5.06 -0.13
N LEU A 211 1.47 -5.16 -1.47
CA LEU A 211 1.01 -6.30 -2.26
C LEU A 211 2.18 -7.20 -2.66
N LEU A 212 2.02 -8.52 -2.46
CA LEU A 212 3.08 -9.50 -2.69
C LEU A 212 3.60 -9.45 -4.13
N GLN A 213 4.91 -9.41 -4.33
CA GLN A 213 5.54 -9.47 -5.65
C GLN A 213 6.29 -10.78 -5.85
N THR A 214 7.16 -11.17 -4.93
CA THR A 214 7.95 -12.41 -5.04
C THR A 214 8.16 -13.03 -3.67
N VAL A 215 8.37 -14.34 -3.65
CA VAL A 215 8.86 -15.09 -2.49
C VAL A 215 10.06 -15.90 -2.93
N ALA A 216 11.09 -15.92 -2.09
CA ALA A 216 12.27 -16.76 -2.27
C ALA A 216 12.59 -17.47 -0.95
N GLU A 217 13.16 -18.66 -1.03
CA GLU A 217 13.77 -19.30 0.14
C GLU A 217 14.91 -18.41 0.66
N ALA A 218 14.94 -18.21 1.98
CA ALA A 218 16.02 -17.48 2.60
C ALA A 218 17.28 -18.35 2.55
N GLY A 219 18.34 -17.86 1.91
CA GLY A 219 19.65 -18.50 1.99
C GLY A 219 20.09 -18.72 3.44
N PRO A 220 21.03 -19.64 3.70
CA PRO A 220 21.51 -19.91 5.06
C PRO A 220 21.94 -18.61 5.73
N ALA A 221 21.61 -18.45 7.01
CA ALA A 221 22.02 -17.28 7.77
C ALA A 221 23.55 -17.13 7.66
N PRO A 222 24.07 -15.92 7.39
CA PRO A 222 25.51 -15.72 7.42
C PRO A 222 26.04 -16.17 8.78
N ARG A 223 27.08 -17.02 8.76
CA ARG A 223 27.76 -17.53 9.96
C ARG A 223 28.49 -16.41 10.69
#